data_AF-A0AA37L0A0-F1
#
_entry.id   AF-A0AA37L0A0-F1
#
_cell.length_a   1.000
_cell.length_b   1.000
_cell.length_c   1.000
_cell.angle_alpha   90.00
_cell.angle_beta   90.00
_cell.angle_gamma   90.00
#
_symmetry.space_group_name_H-M   'P 1'
#
loop_
_entity.id
_entity.type
_entity.pdbx_description
1 polymer ?
#
loop_
_entity_poly.entity_id
_entity_poly.type
_entity_poly.pdbx_seq_one_letter_code
_entity_poly.pdbx_strand_id
1 'polypeptide(L)'
;MTQLKGEVALAFHRQLRERAQQQRTARLQDAKAQAASSGKEAFDLGKLQTLYDTTQRGRWTDLAQQAVVYEYLYYVEYPQVPDLQAFARSLDEIDYWS
;
A
#
# COMPACT_ATOMS: atom_id res chain seq x y z
N MET A 1 -22.92 -8.12 21.96
CA MET A 1 -21.93 -7.03 22.00
C MET A 1 -22.66 -5.74 22.38
N THR A 2 -22.13 -4.98 23.34
CA THR A 2 -22.71 -3.69 23.74
C THR A 2 -22.20 -2.59 22.83
N GLN A 3 -23.09 -1.73 22.33
CA GLN A 3 -22.72 -0.64 21.42
C GLN A 3 -22.03 0.49 22.19
N LEU A 4 -20.80 0.84 21.79
CA LEU A 4 -20.11 2.03 22.30
C LEU A 4 -20.74 3.29 21.67
N LYS A 5 -20.93 4.35 22.47
CA LYS A 5 -21.52 5.62 22.03
C LYS A 5 -20.73 6.80 22.59
N GLY A 6 -20.92 7.98 21.99
CA GLY A 6 -20.34 9.24 22.45
C GLY A 6 -18.81 9.19 22.56
N GLU A 7 -18.28 9.77 23.63
CA GLU A 7 -16.83 9.89 23.84
C GLU A 7 -16.12 8.54 23.92
N VAL A 8 -16.77 7.51 24.47
CA VAL A 8 -16.19 6.16 24.57
C VAL A 8 -15.98 5.55 23.18
N ALA A 9 -16.93 5.76 22.25
CA ALA A 9 -16.77 5.33 20.87
C ALA A 9 -15.65 6.10 20.15
N LEU A 10 -15.56 7.41 20.38
CA LEU A 10 -14.51 8.24 19.80
C LEU A 10 -13.11 7.86 20.31
N ALA A 11 -12.97 7.61 21.61
CA ALA A 11 -11.71 7.16 22.22
C ALA A 11 -11.30 5.80 21.67
N PHE A 12 -12.23 4.84 21.62
CA PHE A 12 -11.98 3.52 21.04
C PHE A 12 -11.56 3.61 19.56
N HIS A 13 -12.23 4.44 18.76
CA HIS A 13 -11.88 4.66 17.36
C HIS A 13 -10.47 5.24 17.19
N ARG A 14 -10.06 6.21 18.03
CA ARG A 14 -8.70 6.77 17.99
C ARG A 14 -7.65 5.71 18.30
N GLN A 15 -7.84 4.94 19.37
CA GLN A 15 -6.94 3.84 19.73
C GLN A 15 -6.84 2.78 18.63
N LEU A 16 -7.97 2.45 18.00
CA LEU A 16 -7.98 1.49 16.88
C LEU A 16 -7.21 2.03 15.68
N ARG A 17 -7.39 3.31 15.34
CA ARG A 17 -6.67 3.96 14.24
C ARG A 17 -5.16 4.00 14.49
N GLU A 18 -4.74 4.36 15.70
CA GLU A 18 -3.33 4.38 16.09
C GLU A 18 -2.71 3.00 16.00
N ARG A 19 -3.38 1.98 16.56
CA ARG A 19 -2.93 0.58 16.47
C ARG A 19 -2.84 0.11 15.02
N ALA A 20 -3.84 0.39 14.21
CA ALA A 20 -3.85 0.02 12.79
C ALA A 20 -2.68 0.68 12.03
N GLN A 21 -2.41 1.95 12.32
CA GLN A 21 -1.27 2.66 11.73
C GLN A 21 0.07 2.04 12.13
N GLN A 22 0.26 1.74 13.42
CA GLN A 22 1.47 1.08 13.91
C GLN A 22 1.68 -0.29 13.25
N GLN A 23 0.62 -1.10 13.17
CA GLN A 23 0.68 -2.41 12.51
C GLN A 23 0.98 -2.28 11.01
N ARG A 24 0.40 -1.30 10.34
CA ARG A 24 0.66 -1.04 8.91
C ARG A 24 2.13 -0.66 8.68
N THR A 25 2.68 0.22 9.50
CA THR A 25 4.10 0.60 9.43
C THR A 25 5.02 -0.59 9.69
N ALA A 26 4.74 -1.39 10.72
CA ALA A 26 5.55 -2.59 11.03
C ALA A 26 5.55 -3.59 9.88
N ARG A 27 4.36 -3.91 9.33
CA ARG A 27 4.24 -4.81 8.17
C ARG A 27 5.04 -4.33 6.96
N LEU A 28 5.00 -3.02 6.68
CA LEU A 28 5.76 -2.46 5.56
C LEU A 28 7.27 -2.59 5.80
N GLN A 29 7.75 -2.33 7.02
CA GLN A 29 9.16 -2.49 7.36
C GLN A 29 9.63 -3.94 7.23
N ASP A 30 8.86 -4.89 7.76
CA ASP A 30 9.16 -6.32 7.66
C ASP A 30 9.18 -6.78 6.20
N ALA A 31 8.19 -6.37 5.40
CA ALA A 31 8.11 -6.71 3.98
C ALA A 31 9.28 -6.14 3.18
N LYS A 32 9.73 -4.91 3.48
CA LYS A 32 10.91 -4.32 2.85
C LYS A 32 12.20 -5.07 3.20
N ALA A 33 12.34 -5.50 4.46
CA ALA A 33 13.47 -6.32 4.89
C ALA A 33 13.48 -7.67 4.16
N GLN A 34 12.31 -8.31 4.05
CA GLN A 34 12.16 -9.56 3.31
C GLN A 34 12.48 -9.39 1.82
N ALA A 35 11.97 -8.34 1.18
CA ALA A 35 12.23 -8.03 -0.22
C ALA A 35 13.73 -7.81 -0.50
N ALA A 36 14.42 -7.11 0.41
CA ALA A 36 15.87 -6.95 0.31
C ALA A 36 16.61 -8.29 0.39
N SER A 37 16.15 -9.22 1.24
CA SER A 37 16.76 -10.54 1.36
C SER A 37 16.48 -11.47 0.17
N SER A 38 15.34 -11.30 -0.51
CA SER A 38 14.97 -12.11 -1.67
C SER A 38 15.50 -11.58 -3.01
N GLY A 39 16.13 -10.40 -3.01
CA GLY A 39 16.62 -9.76 -4.23
C GLY A 39 15.52 -9.12 -5.09
N LYS A 40 14.34 -8.87 -4.51
CA LYS A 40 13.25 -8.15 -5.16
C LYS A 40 13.68 -6.71 -5.47
N GLU A 41 13.30 -6.21 -6.65
CA GLU A 41 13.61 -4.84 -7.07
C GLU A 41 13.08 -3.82 -6.06
N ALA A 42 13.87 -2.78 -5.77
CA ALA A 42 13.43 -1.68 -4.92
C ALA A 42 12.28 -0.89 -5.58
N PHE A 43 11.32 -0.45 -4.77
CA PHE A 43 10.20 0.34 -5.26
C PHE A 43 10.65 1.73 -5.73
N ASP A 44 10.22 2.12 -6.93
CA ASP A 44 10.41 3.43 -7.52
C ASP A 44 9.10 3.86 -8.19
N LEU A 45 8.47 4.91 -7.66
CA LEU A 45 7.21 5.42 -8.18
C LEU A 45 7.36 5.97 -9.60
N GLY A 46 8.45 6.69 -9.88
CA GLY A 46 8.70 7.27 -11.20
C GLY A 46 8.85 6.19 -12.26
N LYS A 47 9.56 5.11 -11.95
CA LYS A 47 9.64 3.94 -12.84
C LYS A 47 8.27 3.28 -13.03
N LEU A 48 7.51 3.07 -11.95
CA LEU A 48 6.16 2.51 -12.06
C LEU A 48 5.24 3.38 -12.93
N GLN A 49 5.32 4.70 -12.82
CA GLN A 49 4.54 5.67 -13.61
C GLN A 49 4.84 5.62 -15.12
N THR A 50 6.00 5.11 -15.53
CA THR A 50 6.30 4.86 -16.95
C THR A 50 5.64 3.60 -17.49
N LEU A 51 5.21 2.70 -16.60
CA LEU A 51 4.64 1.38 -16.93
C LEU A 51 3.13 1.33 -16.74
N TYR A 52 2.58 2.11 -15.81
CA TYR A 52 1.18 2.04 -15.38
C TYR A 52 0.67 3.43 -14.90
N ASP A 53 -0.61 3.72 -15.12
CA ASP A 53 -1.24 4.98 -14.66
C ASP A 53 -1.54 4.95 -13.15
N THR A 54 -0.62 5.50 -12.35
CA THR A 54 -0.79 5.59 -10.89
C THR A 54 -1.74 6.70 -10.43
N THR A 55 -2.31 7.48 -11.35
CA THR A 55 -3.21 8.59 -11.01
C THR A 55 -4.65 8.13 -10.81
N GLN A 56 -4.95 6.85 -11.02
CA GLN A 56 -6.31 6.31 -11.07
C GLN A 56 -7.20 7.12 -12.03
N ARG A 57 -6.79 7.27 -13.29
CA ARG A 57 -7.50 8.08 -14.30
C ARG A 57 -7.67 9.54 -13.85
N GLY A 58 -6.64 10.11 -13.23
CA GLY A 58 -6.59 11.50 -12.76
C GLY A 58 -7.23 11.80 -11.41
N ARG A 59 -7.69 10.79 -10.66
CA ARG A 59 -8.28 11.00 -9.32
C ARG A 59 -7.24 11.34 -8.26
N TRP A 60 -6.01 10.87 -8.42
CA TRP A 60 -4.93 11.08 -7.48
C TRP A 60 -3.96 12.12 -8.02
N THR A 61 -3.84 13.24 -7.32
CA THR A 61 -2.94 14.35 -7.68
C THR A 61 -1.75 14.50 -6.73
N ASP A 62 -1.84 13.91 -5.53
CA ASP A 62 -0.75 13.94 -4.54
C ASP A 62 0.23 12.78 -4.75
N LEU A 63 1.43 13.11 -5.22
CA LEU A 63 2.52 12.14 -5.44
C LEU A 63 2.96 11.43 -4.16
N ALA A 64 2.92 12.11 -3.00
CA ALA A 64 3.31 11.48 -1.74
C ALA A 64 2.28 10.41 -1.34
N GLN A 65 0.99 10.71 -1.55
CA GLN A 65 -0.07 9.74 -1.32
C GLN A 65 0.03 8.55 -2.28
N GLN A 66 0.31 8.80 -3.57
CA GLN A 66 0.55 7.74 -4.56
C GLN A 66 1.71 6.84 -4.14
N ALA A 67 2.85 7.43 -3.76
CA ALA A 67 4.03 6.68 -3.33
C ALA A 67 3.70 5.76 -2.15
N VAL A 68 3.04 6.29 -1.12
CA VAL A 68 2.68 5.52 0.09
C VAL A 68 1.75 4.35 -0.24
N VAL A 69 0.79 4.52 -1.16
CA VAL A 69 -0.13 3.44 -1.51
C VAL A 69 0.56 2.37 -2.36
N TYR A 70 1.20 2.77 -3.45
CA TYR A 70 1.81 1.79 -4.36
C TYR A 70 3.04 1.11 -3.75
N GLU A 71 3.82 1.79 -2.90
CA GLU A 71 4.91 1.15 -2.15
C GLU A 71 4.35 0.07 -1.22
N TYR A 72 3.26 0.38 -0.51
CA TYR A 72 2.62 -0.59 0.39
C TYR A 72 2.08 -1.79 -0.38
N LEU A 73 1.38 -1.56 -1.50
CA LEU A 73 0.89 -2.66 -2.35
C LEU A 73 2.05 -3.53 -2.83
N TYR A 74 3.09 -2.92 -3.41
CA TYR A 74 4.21 -3.63 -4.02
C TYR A 74 4.95 -4.55 -3.05
N TYR A 75 5.18 -4.08 -1.81
CA TYR A 75 5.91 -4.87 -0.81
C TYR A 75 5.01 -5.81 -0.01
N VAL A 76 3.82 -5.34 0.42
CA VAL A 76 3.00 -6.06 1.40
C VAL A 76 1.93 -6.93 0.74
N GLU A 77 1.23 -6.41 -0.28
CA GLU A 77 0.15 -7.15 -0.93
C GLU A 77 0.66 -8.02 -2.10
N TYR A 78 1.80 -7.65 -2.70
CA TYR A 78 2.45 -8.37 -3.80
C TYR A 78 3.87 -8.84 -3.45
N PRO A 79 4.13 -9.49 -2.30
CA PRO A 79 5.50 -9.86 -1.92
C PRO A 79 6.21 -10.76 -2.96
N GLN A 80 5.45 -11.55 -3.70
CA GLN A 80 5.93 -12.49 -4.72
C GLN A 80 6.37 -11.85 -6.05
N VAL A 81 5.96 -10.62 -6.36
CA VAL A 81 6.34 -10.02 -7.66
C VAL A 81 7.81 -9.58 -7.60
N PRO A 82 8.66 -9.99 -8.55
CA PRO A 82 10.10 -9.75 -8.45
C PRO A 82 10.51 -8.31 -8.78
N ASP A 83 9.72 -7.63 -9.63
CA ASP A 83 10.07 -6.33 -10.18
C ASP A 83 8.82 -5.47 -10.48
N LEU A 84 9.06 -4.20 -10.79
CA LEU A 84 7.99 -3.23 -11.06
C LEU A 84 7.23 -3.51 -12.37
N GLN A 85 7.81 -4.24 -13.31
CA GLN A 85 7.14 -4.59 -14.57
C GLN A 85 6.10 -5.69 -14.33
N ALA A 86 6.46 -6.72 -13.57
CA ALA A 86 5.53 -7.75 -13.13
C ALA A 86 4.42 -7.14 -12.26
N PHE A 87 4.76 -6.19 -11.39
CA PHE A 87 3.78 -5.47 -10.58
C PHE A 87 2.78 -4.67 -11.42
N ALA A 88 3.25 -3.89 -12.39
CA ALA A 88 2.39 -3.12 -13.30
C ALA A 88 1.37 -4.02 -14.01
N ARG A 89 1.79 -5.20 -14.48
CA ARG A 89 0.87 -6.18 -15.10
C ARG A 89 -0.21 -6.67 -14.13
N SER A 90 0.14 -6.90 -12.86
CA SER A 90 -0.85 -7.29 -11.84
C SER A 90 -1.86 -6.17 -11.54
N LEU A 91 -1.44 -4.91 -11.62
CA LEU A 91 -2.34 -3.76 -11.45
C LEU A 91 -3.28 -3.61 -12.65
N ASP A 92 -2.78 -3.74 -13.88
CA ASP A 92 -3.60 -3.73 -15.09
C ASP A 92 -4.66 -4.83 -15.08
N GLU A 93 -4.31 -6.03 -14.60
CA GLU A 93 -5.25 -7.14 -14.48
C GLU A 93 -6.39 -6.80 -13.51
N ILE A 94 -6.10 -6.15 -12.38
CA ILE A 94 -7.14 -5.75 -11.42
C ILE A 94 -8.06 -4.69 -12.03
N ASP A 95 -7.47 -3.67 -12.65
CA ASP A 95 -8.22 -2.58 -13.27
C ASP A 95 -9.13 -3.06 -14.41
N TYR A 96 -8.80 -4.19 -15.04
CA TYR A 96 -9.65 -4.82 -16.03
C TYR A 96 -10.96 -5.38 -15.44
N TRP A 97 -10.93 -5.83 -14.19
CA TRP A 97 -12.10 -6.41 -13.51
C TRP A 97 -12.90 -5.41 -12.68
N SER A 98 -12.40 -4.20 -12.48
CA SER A 98 -13.04 -3.12 -11.69
C SER A 98 -13.94 -2.22 -12.52
#